data_AF-A0A6J2K9I0-F1
#
_entry.id   AF-A0A6J2K9I0-F1
#
_cell.length_a   1.000
_cell.length_b   1.000
_cell.length_c   1.000
_cell.angle_alpha   90.00
_cell.angle_beta   90.00
_cell.angle_gamma   90.00
#
_symmetry.space_group_name_H-M   'P 1'
#
loop_
_entity.id
_entity.type
_entity.pdbx_description
1 polymer ?
#
loop_
_entity_poly.entity_id
_entity_poly.type
_entity_poly.pdbx_seq_one_letter_code
_entity_poly.pdbx_strand_id
1 'polypeptide(L)'
;MVQEGENGAGSESLIAPRRLPNPCLESPQRMDLHRELLFNQRIGKNVLNQKSELEKALSKHKEKQILNQMREQQHKDAPELERALTERARRLEQAEQTTEEVEPGTNPTLQEIRARLRHAAPPAHTPAASAH
;
A
#
# COMPACT_ATOMS: atom_id res chain seq x y z
N MET A 1 26.57 81.33 -4.22
CA MET A 1 27.86 80.93 -4.82
C MET A 1 28.07 79.49 -4.36
N VAL A 2 27.93 78.46 -5.19
CA VAL A 2 28.83 78.09 -6.28
C VAL A 2 28.07 77.33 -7.38
N GLN A 3 28.20 77.86 -8.60
CA GLN A 3 28.09 77.27 -9.95
C GLN A 3 27.06 76.17 -10.25
N GLU A 4 26.08 76.56 -11.07
CA GLU A 4 25.39 75.68 -12.00
C GLU A 4 26.36 75.28 -13.12
N GLY A 5 26.46 73.97 -13.37
CA GLY A 5 27.08 73.42 -14.55
C GLY A 5 26.00 72.92 -15.49
N GLU A 6 25.66 73.74 -16.48
CA GLU A 6 25.09 73.26 -17.74
C GLU A 6 25.95 72.11 -18.26
N ASN A 7 25.34 70.95 -18.47
CA ASN A 7 25.81 70.02 -19.49
C ASN A 7 24.65 69.84 -20.47
N GLY A 8 24.67 70.71 -21.47
CA GLY A 8 23.85 70.58 -22.65
C GLY A 8 24.22 69.33 -23.47
N ALA A 9 23.28 68.96 -24.34
CA ALA A 9 23.53 68.47 -25.69
C ALA A 9 24.85 67.70 -25.90
N GLY A 10 24.83 66.38 -25.73
CA GLY A 10 25.99 65.54 -26.05
C GLY A 10 25.89 64.05 -25.72
N SER A 11 24.77 63.55 -25.17
CA SER A 11 24.59 62.13 -24.84
C SER A 11 24.07 61.29 -26.01
N GLU A 12 24.39 61.64 -27.25
CA GLU A 12 24.06 60.89 -28.48
C GLU A 12 25.19 59.94 -28.91
N SER A 13 26.32 59.87 -28.20
CA SER A 13 27.50 59.09 -28.62
C SER A 13 27.95 57.98 -27.67
N LEU A 14 27.22 57.72 -26.57
CA LEU A 14 27.54 56.62 -25.65
C LEU A 14 26.43 55.57 -25.63
N ILE A 15 26.54 54.57 -26.52
CA ILE A 15 25.66 53.40 -26.50
C ILE A 15 26.03 52.55 -25.28
N ALA A 16 25.29 52.72 -24.18
CA ALA A 16 25.40 51.82 -23.04
C ALA A 16 24.85 50.43 -23.41
N PRO A 17 25.53 49.33 -23.04
CA PRO A 17 24.99 47.98 -23.22
C PRO A 17 23.64 47.86 -22.52
N ARG A 18 22.57 47.67 -23.30
CA ARG A 18 21.24 47.38 -22.75
C ARG A 18 21.16 45.90 -22.42
N ARG A 19 20.72 45.57 -21.21
CA ARG A 19 20.36 44.19 -20.89
C ARG A 19 19.14 43.82 -21.73
N LEU A 20 19.31 42.86 -22.62
CA LEU A 20 18.18 42.29 -23.36
C LEU A 20 17.27 41.57 -22.35
N PRO A 21 15.95 41.77 -22.43
CA PRO A 21 15.02 41.04 -21.59
C PRO A 21 15.10 39.55 -21.90
N ASN A 22 15.06 38.73 -20.86
CA ASN A 22 15.13 37.28 -21.02
C ASN A 22 13.73 36.73 -21.38
N PRO A 23 13.53 36.19 -22.59
CA PRO A 23 12.22 35.72 -23.04
C PRO A 23 11.70 34.50 -22.25
N CYS A 24 12.57 33.84 -21.48
CA CYS A 24 12.18 32.75 -20.57
C CYS A 24 11.58 33.27 -19.26
N LEU A 25 11.94 34.48 -18.84
CA LEU A 25 11.35 35.13 -17.66
C LEU A 25 10.05 35.87 -18.02
N GLU A 26 9.89 36.29 -19.28
CA GLU A 26 8.68 36.97 -19.76
C GLU A 26 7.49 36.02 -19.98
N SER A 27 7.72 34.72 -20.18
CA SER A 27 6.66 33.73 -20.39
C SER A 27 6.40 32.92 -19.11
N PRO A 28 5.26 33.14 -18.42
CA PRO A 28 4.87 32.35 -17.26
C PRO A 28 4.82 30.85 -17.57
N GLN A 29 4.30 30.48 -18.74
CA GLN A 29 4.18 29.07 -19.13
C GLN A 29 5.56 28.37 -19.17
N ARG A 30 6.60 29.07 -19.64
CA ARG A 30 7.96 28.52 -19.66
C ARG A 30 8.54 28.38 -18.25
N MET A 31 8.30 29.35 -17.38
CA MET A 31 8.74 29.27 -15.99
C MET A 31 8.06 28.13 -15.23
N ASP A 32 6.76 27.95 -15.45
CA ASP A 32 5.97 26.88 -14.81
C ASP A 32 6.44 25.51 -15.28
N LEU A 33 6.64 25.32 -16.60
CA LEU A 33 7.21 24.10 -17.16
C LEU A 33 8.61 23.81 -16.59
N HIS A 34 9.46 24.83 -16.47
CA HIS A 34 10.79 24.66 -15.89
C HIS A 34 10.74 24.21 -14.43
N ARG A 35 9.84 24.79 -13.61
CA ARG A 35 9.62 24.39 -12.22
C ARG A 35 9.14 22.95 -12.13
N GLU A 36 8.19 22.55 -12.98
CA GLU A 36 7.66 21.19 -13.01
C GLU A 36 8.74 20.17 -13.40
N LEU A 37 9.54 20.46 -14.43
CA LEU A 37 10.63 19.58 -14.86
C LEU A 37 11.71 19.42 -13.77
N LEU A 38 12.08 20.50 -13.09
CA LEU A 38 13.01 20.45 -11.95
C LEU A 38 12.43 19.65 -10.79
N PHE A 39 11.14 19.79 -10.50
CA PHE A 39 10.45 19.01 -9.47
C PHE A 39 10.45 17.52 -9.81
N ASN A 40 10.12 17.17 -11.05
CA ASN A 40 10.13 15.78 -11.51
C ASN A 40 11.55 15.18 -11.47
N GLN A 41 12.58 15.94 -11.84
CA GLN A 41 13.98 15.52 -11.71
C GLN A 41 14.36 15.27 -10.24
N ARG A 42 13.97 16.17 -9.34
CA ARG A 42 14.23 16.03 -7.90
C ARG A 42 13.58 14.78 -7.30
N ILE A 43 12.37 14.45 -7.74
CA ILE A 43 11.64 13.26 -7.28
C ILE A 43 12.11 11.98 -8.01
N GLY A 44 12.82 12.11 -9.14
CA GLY A 44 13.22 10.97 -9.97
C GLY A 44 12.10 10.45 -10.88
N LYS A 45 11.09 11.27 -11.19
CA LYS A 45 10.01 10.93 -12.14
C LYS A 45 10.46 11.21 -13.57
N ASN A 46 10.64 10.17 -14.37
CA ASN A 46 11.00 10.29 -15.79
C ASN A 46 9.77 10.62 -16.63
N VAL A 47 9.66 11.82 -17.20
CA VAL A 47 8.49 12.27 -17.99
C VAL A 47 8.47 11.74 -19.44
N LEU A 48 9.60 11.27 -19.97
CA LEU A 48 9.73 10.89 -21.39
C LEU A 48 9.18 9.50 -21.72
N ASN A 49 9.13 8.60 -20.73
CA ASN A 49 8.80 7.18 -20.93
C ASN A 49 7.66 6.71 -20.01
N GLN A 50 6.82 7.63 -19.50
CA GLN A 50 5.66 7.25 -18.70
C GLN A 50 4.52 6.78 -19.60
N LYS A 51 4.05 5.55 -19.39
CA LYS A 51 2.69 5.16 -19.80
C LYS A 51 1.72 6.21 -19.25
N SER A 52 0.74 6.60 -20.06
CA SER A 52 -0.35 7.46 -19.60
C SER A 52 -1.05 6.84 -18.38
N GLU A 53 -1.68 7.66 -17.53
CA GLU A 53 -2.46 7.15 -16.38
C GLU A 53 -3.52 6.14 -16.84
N LEU A 54 -4.12 6.35 -18.00
CA LEU A 54 -5.05 5.42 -18.64
C LEU A 54 -4.39 4.08 -18.96
N GLU A 55 -3.22 4.08 -19.60
CA GLU A 55 -2.50 2.84 -19.92
C GLU A 55 -2.07 2.07 -18.67
N LYS A 56 -1.68 2.77 -17.61
CA LYS A 56 -1.40 2.15 -16.31
C LYS A 56 -2.66 1.50 -15.73
N ALA A 57 -3.80 2.19 -15.76
CA ALA A 57 -5.07 1.67 -15.28
C ALA A 57 -5.53 0.43 -16.07
N LEU A 58 -5.44 0.48 -17.41
CA LEU A 58 -5.78 -0.65 -18.27
C LEU A 58 -4.83 -1.84 -18.05
N SER A 59 -3.53 -1.59 -17.88
CA SER A 59 -2.54 -2.64 -17.60
C SER A 59 -2.87 -3.34 -16.27
N LYS A 60 -3.13 -2.59 -15.20
CA LYS A 60 -3.57 -3.12 -13.90
C LYS A 60 -4.87 -3.91 -14.00
N HIS A 61 -5.84 -3.44 -14.79
CA HIS A 61 -7.10 -4.14 -15.00
C HIS A 61 -6.88 -5.49 -15.70
N LYS A 62 -6.06 -5.52 -16.76
CA LYS A 62 -5.71 -6.76 -17.47
C LYS A 62 -4.96 -7.74 -16.58
N GLU A 63 -3.97 -7.27 -15.82
CA GLU A 63 -3.23 -8.10 -14.84
C GLU A 63 -4.18 -8.74 -13.82
N LYS A 64 -5.12 -7.96 -13.27
CA LYS A 64 -6.13 -8.47 -12.33
C LYS A 64 -7.03 -9.54 -12.97
N GLN A 65 -7.46 -9.33 -14.21
CA GLN A 65 -8.26 -10.32 -14.93
C GLN A 65 -7.52 -11.63 -15.15
N ILE A 66 -6.25 -11.56 -15.57
CA ILE A 66 -5.40 -12.74 -15.79
C ILE A 66 -5.19 -13.49 -14.47
N LEU A 67 -4.87 -12.77 -13.38
CA LEU A 67 -4.67 -13.38 -12.07
C LEU A 67 -5.93 -14.10 -11.57
N ASN A 68 -7.11 -13.49 -11.76
CA ASN A 68 -8.38 -14.12 -11.41
C ASN A 68 -8.64 -15.38 -12.25
N GLN A 69 -8.40 -15.33 -13.57
CA GLN A 69 -8.54 -16.51 -14.44
C GLN A 69 -7.59 -17.64 -14.03
N MET A 70 -6.33 -17.33 -13.72
CA MET A 70 -5.37 -18.31 -13.23
C MET A 70 -5.83 -18.94 -11.91
N ARG A 71 -6.34 -18.14 -10.98
CA ARG A 71 -6.85 -18.62 -9.70
C ARG A 71 -8.07 -19.54 -9.88
N GLU A 72 -8.99 -19.18 -10.77
CA GLU A 72 -10.15 -20.02 -11.12
C GLU A 72 -9.72 -21.33 -11.79
N GLN A 73 -8.74 -21.30 -12.68
CA GLN A 73 -8.18 -22.51 -13.31
C GLN A 73 -7.51 -23.40 -12.26
N GLN A 74 -6.69 -22.84 -11.37
CA GLN A 74 -6.09 -23.58 -10.27
C GLN A 74 -7.15 -24.22 -9.36
N HIS A 75 -8.24 -23.53 -9.04
CA HIS A 75 -9.34 -24.13 -8.27
C HIS A 75 -10.06 -25.27 -9.02
N LYS A 76 -10.20 -25.16 -10.35
CA LYS A 76 -10.79 -26.22 -11.19
C LYS A 76 -9.87 -27.41 -11.38
N ASP A 77 -8.56 -27.21 -11.38
CA ASP A 77 -7.58 -28.29 -11.55
C ASP A 77 -7.09 -28.84 -10.21
N ALA A 78 -7.47 -28.21 -9.09
CA ALA A 78 -7.07 -28.64 -7.76
C ALA A 78 -7.55 -30.08 -7.46
N PRO A 79 -6.67 -30.95 -6.94
CA PRO A 79 -7.03 -32.30 -6.53
C PRO A 79 -8.10 -32.28 -5.44
N GLU A 80 -8.92 -33.32 -5.42
CA GLU A 80 -10.09 -33.42 -4.53
C GLU A 80 -9.75 -33.21 -3.04
N LEU A 81 -8.59 -33.71 -2.61
CA LEU A 81 -8.09 -33.50 -1.25
C LEU A 81 -7.82 -32.03 -0.93
N GLU A 82 -7.23 -31.28 -1.86
CA GLU A 82 -6.93 -29.85 -1.68
C GLU A 82 -8.22 -29.03 -1.60
N ARG A 83 -9.25 -29.41 -2.38
CA ARG A 83 -10.59 -28.82 -2.26
C ARG A 83 -11.22 -29.10 -0.89
N ALA A 84 -11.13 -30.33 -0.39
CA ALA A 84 -11.66 -30.67 0.94
C ALA A 84 -10.93 -29.93 2.07
N LEU A 85 -9.60 -29.79 1.96
CA LEU A 85 -8.80 -29.02 2.92
C LEU A 85 -9.16 -27.54 2.91
N THR A 86 -9.30 -26.93 1.73
CA THR A 86 -9.69 -25.51 1.60
C THR A 86 -11.11 -25.26 2.11
N GLU A 87 -12.07 -26.17 1.84
CA GLU A 87 -13.41 -26.07 2.39
C GLU A 87 -13.41 -26.18 3.92
N ARG A 88 -12.63 -27.11 4.48
CA ARG A 88 -12.51 -27.28 5.93
C ARG A 88 -11.87 -26.05 6.58
N ALA A 89 -10.81 -25.49 5.98
CA ALA A 89 -10.19 -24.26 6.45
C ALA A 89 -11.18 -23.09 6.47
N ARG A 90 -11.98 -22.91 5.39
CA ARG A 90 -13.03 -21.88 5.33
C ARG A 90 -14.08 -22.05 6.43
N ARG A 91 -14.52 -23.28 6.71
CA ARG A 91 -15.47 -23.57 7.80
C ARG A 91 -14.88 -23.22 9.17
N LEU A 92 -13.59 -23.46 9.37
CA LEU A 92 -12.89 -23.11 10.61
C LEU A 92 -12.78 -21.59 10.80
N GLU A 93 -12.37 -20.83 9.78
CA GLU A 93 -12.35 -19.34 9.85
C GLU A 93 -13.73 -18.77 10.19
N GLN A 94 -14.80 -19.28 9.59
CA GLN A 94 -16.16 -18.85 9.90
C GLN A 94 -16.55 -19.18 11.35
N ALA A 95 -16.19 -20.36 11.82
CA ALA A 95 -16.46 -20.77 13.20
C ALA A 95 -15.67 -19.93 14.21
N GLU A 96 -14.40 -19.63 13.93
CA GLU A 96 -13.56 -18.75 14.76
C GLU A 96 -14.15 -17.34 14.84
N GLN A 97 -14.56 -16.76 13.71
CA GLN A 97 -15.20 -15.45 13.68
C GLN A 97 -16.49 -15.40 14.52
N THR A 98 -17.27 -16.49 14.54
CA THR A 98 -18.48 -16.58 15.39
C THR A 98 -18.18 -16.91 16.85
N THR A 99 -17.02 -17.51 17.15
CA THR A 99 -16.63 -17.92 18.50
C THR A 99 -15.97 -16.77 19.28
N GLU A 100 -15.40 -15.76 18.61
CA GLU A 100 -14.89 -14.54 19.27
C GLU A 100 -15.97 -13.79 20.07
N GLU A 101 -17.27 -13.99 19.78
CA GLU A 101 -18.38 -13.45 20.59
C GLU A 101 -18.76 -14.32 21.81
N VAL A 102 -18.23 -15.54 21.91
CA VAL A 102 -18.55 -16.48 23.00
C VAL A 102 -17.45 -16.48 24.04
N GLU A 103 -17.74 -15.84 25.18
CA GLU A 103 -16.92 -15.81 26.39
C GLU A 103 -16.18 -17.15 26.66
N PRO A 104 -14.85 -17.14 26.86
CA PRO A 104 -13.98 -18.33 26.86
C PRO A 104 -14.30 -19.37 27.96
N GLY A 105 -15.22 -19.06 28.89
CA GLY A 105 -15.66 -19.96 29.96
C GLY A 105 -16.86 -20.85 29.62
N THR A 106 -17.60 -20.60 28.54
CA THR A 106 -18.90 -21.27 28.27
C THR A 106 -18.90 -22.22 27.09
N ASN A 107 -17.76 -22.41 26.42
CA ASN A 107 -17.69 -23.24 25.21
C ASN A 107 -18.16 -24.69 25.50
N PRO A 108 -19.36 -25.10 25.01
CA PRO A 108 -20.06 -26.30 25.49
C PRO A 108 -19.30 -27.59 25.14
N THR A 109 -18.62 -27.59 24.00
CA THR A 109 -17.75 -28.68 23.53
C THR A 109 -16.60 -28.93 24.50
N LEU A 110 -16.03 -27.87 25.06
CA LEU A 110 -14.91 -27.92 26.00
C LEU A 110 -15.38 -28.42 27.37
N GLN A 111 -16.59 -28.07 27.78
CA GLN A 111 -17.22 -28.59 29.01
C GLN A 111 -17.52 -30.09 28.88
N GLU A 112 -18.01 -30.55 27.73
CA GLU A 112 -18.30 -31.96 27.48
C GLU A 112 -17.03 -32.81 27.46
N ILE A 113 -15.96 -32.34 26.81
CA ILE A 113 -14.65 -33.01 26.82
C ILE A 113 -14.10 -33.09 28.25
N ARG A 114 -14.18 -32.01 29.03
CA ARG A 114 -13.78 -32.00 30.45
C ARG A 114 -14.61 -32.97 31.29
N ALA A 115 -15.91 -33.08 31.06
CA ALA A 115 -16.77 -34.02 31.75
C ALA A 115 -16.37 -35.48 31.45
N ARG A 116 -16.18 -35.81 30.16
CA ARG A 116 -15.72 -37.14 29.75
C ARG A 116 -14.34 -37.49 30.34
N LEU A 117 -13.41 -36.55 30.38
CA LEU A 117 -12.10 -36.71 31.03
C LEU A 117 -12.21 -36.95 32.54
N ARG A 118 -13.12 -36.27 33.24
CA ARG A 118 -13.38 -36.53 34.68
C ARG A 118 -13.90 -37.94 34.94
N HIS A 119 -14.72 -38.47 34.04
CA HIS A 119 -15.25 -39.83 34.15
C HIS A 119 -14.28 -40.92 33.66
N ALA A 120 -13.29 -40.55 32.84
CA ALA A 120 -12.25 -41.45 32.36
C ALA A 120 -11.02 -41.54 33.28
N ALA A 121 -10.93 -40.71 34.33
CA ALA A 121 -9.87 -40.81 35.32
C ALA A 121 -10.08 -42.09 36.17
N PRO A 122 -9.13 -43.05 36.18
CA PRO A 122 -9.24 -44.25 37.01
C PRO A 122 -9.24 -43.84 38.51
N PRO A 123 -9.90 -44.62 39.39
CA PRO A 123 -9.97 -44.28 40.81
C PRO A 123 -8.56 -44.18 41.39
N ALA A 124 -8.31 -43.05 42.07
CA ALA A 124 -7.10 -42.80 42.83
C ALA A 124 -6.77 -44.02 43.70
N HIS A 125 -5.54 -44.51 43.57
CA HIS A 125 -4.92 -45.45 44.49
C HIS A 125 -5.05 -44.89 45.91
N THR A 126 -5.84 -45.55 46.73
CA THR A 126 -5.93 -45.24 48.17
C THR A 126 -4.59 -45.61 48.83
N PRO A 127 -3.93 -44.71 49.58
CA PRO A 127 -2.77 -45.06 50.36
C PRO A 127 -3.24 -45.56 51.75
N ALA A 128 -3.23 -46.87 51.97
CA ALA A 128 -3.41 -47.50 53.28
C ALA A 128 -3.02 -48.99 53.15
N ALA A 129 -2.33 -49.66 54.05
CA ALA A 129 -1.65 -49.32 55.28
C ALA A 129 -0.74 -50.52 55.61
N SER A 130 0.33 -50.26 56.38
CA SER A 130 1.24 -51.23 56.98
C SER A 130 0.51 -52.39 57.69
N ALA A 131 1.00 -53.63 57.54
CA ALA A 131 0.96 -54.67 58.59
C ALA A 131 1.81 -55.90 58.22
N HIS A 132 2.85 -56.11 59.05
CA HIS A 132 3.56 -57.32 59.50
C HIS A 132 3.96 -58.45 58.53
#